data_AF-A0A533SRY7-F1
#
_entry.id   AF-A0A533SRY7-F1
#
_cell.length_a   1.000
_cell.length_b   1.000
_cell.length_c   1.000
_cell.angle_alpha   90.00
_cell.angle_beta   90.00
_cell.angle_gamma   90.00
#
_symmetry.space_group_name_H-M   'P 1'
#
loop_
_entity.id
_entity.type
_entity.pdbx_description
1 polymer ?
#
loop_
_entity_poly.entity_id
_entity_poly.type
_entity_poly.pdbx_seq_one_letter_code
_entity_poly.pdbx_strand_id
1 'polypeptide(L)'
;MTTPLPHIIKEADPEAFVGFITQGPSDQLLLNNPNVDKVFVYKPKEGLSGQLRLMREVRKYGFEVALDTNGTPGTELFALFSGAKTRAGFRSGRRSFTYTHRIARGGGYVVEVKKSLLRAIGIKSSWDRPEIFLDAGEKERANG
;
A
#
# COMPACT_ATOMS: atom_id res chain seq x y z
N MET A 1 5.20 8.96 -0.75
CA MET A 1 4.24 9.05 -1.88
C MET A 1 3.94 7.68 -2.48
N THR A 2 2.82 7.07 -2.08
CA THR A 2 2.23 5.84 -2.66
C THR A 2 0.78 6.10 -3.09
N THR A 3 0.29 7.34 -2.94
CA THR A 3 -1.10 7.73 -3.13
C THR A 3 -1.69 7.52 -4.53
N PRO A 4 -0.94 7.41 -5.65
CA PRO A 4 -1.59 7.10 -6.93
C PRO A 4 -1.97 5.62 -7.07
N LEU A 5 -1.42 4.69 -6.28
CA LEU A 5 -1.75 3.27 -6.48
C LEU A 5 -3.22 2.94 -6.18
N PRO A 6 -3.81 3.41 -5.06
CA PRO A 6 -5.24 3.24 -4.81
C PRO A 6 -6.11 3.73 -5.97
N HIS A 7 -5.82 4.92 -6.51
CA HIS A 7 -6.52 5.47 -7.67
C HIS A 7 -6.41 4.53 -8.88
N ILE A 8 -5.20 4.14 -9.25
CA ILE A 8 -4.97 3.26 -10.41
C ILE A 8 -5.68 1.91 -10.24
N ILE A 9 -5.75 1.39 -9.01
CA ILE A 9 -6.48 0.15 -8.73
C ILE A 9 -7.97 0.35 -8.96
N LYS A 10 -8.57 1.41 -8.39
CA LYS A 10 -10.00 1.73 -8.58
C LYS A 10 -10.35 2.10 -10.02
N GLU A 11 -9.42 2.69 -10.76
CA GLU A 11 -9.57 2.96 -12.20
C GLU A 11 -9.63 1.66 -13.01
N ALA A 12 -8.80 0.67 -12.65
CA ALA A 12 -8.78 -0.63 -13.32
C ALA A 12 -9.93 -1.54 -12.90
N ASP A 13 -10.38 -1.44 -11.65
CA ASP A 13 -11.49 -2.18 -11.06
C ASP A 13 -12.20 -1.31 -10.00
N PRO A 14 -13.32 -0.65 -10.35
CA PRO A 14 -14.07 0.21 -9.43
C PRO A 14 -14.58 -0.49 -8.17
N GLU A 15 -14.81 -1.81 -8.25
CA GLU A 15 -15.34 -2.61 -7.14
C GLU A 15 -14.22 -3.16 -6.24
N ALA A 16 -12.95 -3.01 -6.64
CA ALA A 16 -11.82 -3.52 -5.86
C ALA A 16 -11.76 -2.90 -4.47
N PHE A 17 -11.68 -3.73 -3.43
CA PHE A 17 -11.46 -3.25 -2.07
C PHE A 17 -9.97 -2.97 -1.82
N VAL A 18 -9.64 -1.71 -1.50
CA VAL A 18 -8.26 -1.24 -1.30
C VAL A 18 -7.99 -0.99 0.18
N GLY A 19 -7.23 -1.92 0.78
CA GLY A 19 -6.66 -1.76 2.11
C GLY A 19 -5.24 -1.19 2.07
N PHE A 20 -4.92 -0.28 2.99
CA PHE A 20 -3.60 0.35 3.06
C PHE A 20 -2.99 0.27 4.46
N ILE A 21 -1.81 -0.35 4.57
CA ILE A 21 -1.03 -0.35 5.82
C ILE A 21 -0.08 0.85 5.83
N THR A 22 -0.15 1.65 6.88
CA THR A 22 0.67 2.88 7.01
C THR A 22 1.07 3.10 8.48
N GLN A 23 1.78 4.18 8.76
CA GLN A 23 2.09 4.66 10.10
C GLN A 23 1.71 6.13 10.24
N GLY A 24 1.50 6.59 11.48
CA GLY A 24 1.35 8.02 11.75
C GLY A 24 2.61 8.81 11.39
N PRO A 25 2.48 10.02 10.80
CA PRO A 25 1.24 10.76 10.52
C PRO A 25 0.66 10.52 9.11
N SER A 26 1.21 9.58 8.32
CA SER A 26 0.79 9.37 6.92
C SER A 26 -0.61 8.78 6.78
N ASP A 27 -1.20 8.27 7.86
CA ASP A 27 -2.59 7.81 7.93
C ASP A 27 -3.60 8.92 7.66
N GLN A 28 -3.34 10.14 8.12
CA GLN A 28 -4.25 11.28 7.96
C GLN A 28 -4.56 11.56 6.48
N LEU A 29 -3.56 11.49 5.61
CA LEU A 29 -3.72 11.69 4.16
C LEU A 29 -4.49 10.55 3.47
N LEU A 30 -4.53 9.36 4.08
CA LEU A 30 -5.19 8.19 3.50
C LEU A 30 -6.64 8.07 3.96
N LEU A 31 -6.97 8.57 5.15
CA LEU A 31 -8.35 8.57 5.68
C LEU A 31 -9.30 9.38 4.79
N ASN A 32 -8.79 10.43 4.15
CA ASN A 32 -9.58 11.28 3.24
C ASN A 32 -9.55 10.79 1.77
N ASN A 33 -8.78 9.75 1.45
CA ASN A 33 -8.63 9.30 0.08
C ASN A 33 -9.82 8.40 -0.33
N PRO A 34 -10.65 8.81 -1.30
CA PRO A 34 -11.83 8.04 -1.70
C PRO A 34 -11.48 6.71 -2.35
N ASN A 35 -10.22 6.52 -2.76
CA ASN A 35 -9.75 5.28 -3.36
C ASN A 35 -9.24 4.27 -2.31
N VAL A 36 -9.28 4.59 -1.02
CA VAL A 36 -8.84 3.72 0.08
C VAL A 36 -10.02 3.38 0.98
N ASP A 37 -10.47 2.14 0.92
CA ASP A 37 -11.63 1.68 1.70
C ASP A 37 -11.26 1.40 3.17
N LYS A 38 -10.00 1.05 3.45
CA LYS A 38 -9.54 0.75 4.82
C LYS A 38 -8.08 1.14 5.05
N VAL A 39 -7.86 1.93 6.11
CA VAL A 39 -6.51 2.23 6.61
C VAL A 39 -6.20 1.35 7.83
N PHE A 40 -5.06 0.66 7.77
CA PHE A 40 -4.49 -0.14 8.85
C PHE A 40 -3.27 0.59 9.42
N VAL A 41 -3.38 1.15 10.61
CA VAL A 41 -2.31 1.96 11.21
C VAL A 41 -1.37 1.07 12.03
N TYR A 42 -0.16 0.88 11.53
CA TYR A 42 0.92 0.21 12.26
C TYR A 42 1.51 1.16 13.30
N LYS A 43 1.61 0.66 14.53
CA LYS A 43 2.12 1.38 15.70
C LYS A 43 3.36 0.68 16.24
N PRO A 44 4.58 1.12 15.85
CA PRO A 44 5.82 0.48 16.30
C PRO A 44 5.97 0.39 17.82
N LYS A 45 5.40 1.37 18.55
CA LYS A 45 5.43 1.43 20.03
C LYS A 45 4.72 0.24 20.70
N GLU A 46 3.81 -0.44 20.01
CA GLU A 46 3.13 -1.63 20.53
C GLU A 46 3.96 -2.92 20.37
N GLY A 47 5.16 -2.82 19.77
CA GLY A 47 6.08 -3.94 19.62
C GLY A 47 5.51 -5.11 18.82
N LEU A 48 6.03 -6.32 19.11
CA LEU A 48 5.65 -7.54 18.38
C LEU A 48 4.18 -7.92 18.59
N SER A 49 3.62 -7.66 19.77
CA SER A 49 2.22 -7.99 20.06
C SER A 49 1.26 -7.13 19.23
N GLY A 50 1.54 -5.84 19.07
CA GLY A 50 0.81 -4.94 18.16
C GLY A 50 0.98 -5.33 16.70
N GLN A 51 2.20 -5.69 16.29
CA GLN A 51 2.47 -6.17 14.94
C GLN A 51 1.66 -7.43 14.60
N LEU A 52 1.67 -8.44 15.48
CA LEU A 52 0.92 -9.68 15.29
C LEU A 52 -0.60 -9.45 15.32
N ARG A 53 -1.08 -8.52 16.15
CA ARG A 53 -2.49 -8.12 16.17
C ARG A 53 -2.90 -7.54 14.82
N LEU A 54 -2.10 -6.62 14.29
CA LEU A 54 -2.38 -6.01 12.99
C LEU A 54 -2.32 -7.03 11.84
N MET A 55 -1.34 -7.94 11.84
CA MET A 55 -1.26 -9.02 10.85
C MET A 55 -2.51 -9.90 10.88
N ARG A 56 -3.01 -10.26 12.07
CA ARG A 56 -4.26 -11.03 12.21
C ARG A 56 -5.47 -10.24 11.72
N GLU A 57 -5.52 -8.93 11.98
CA GLU A 57 -6.58 -8.07 11.49
C GLU A 57 -6.59 -8.03 9.97
N VAL A 58 -5.46 -7.70 9.34
CA VAL A 58 -5.31 -7.67 7.88
C VAL A 58 -5.72 -8.99 7.24
N ARG A 59 -5.30 -10.12 7.83
CA ARG A 59 -5.64 -11.46 7.33
C ARG A 59 -7.15 -11.73 7.30
N LYS A 60 -7.93 -11.18 8.23
CA LYS A 60 -9.38 -11.39 8.29
C LYS A 60 -10.13 -10.77 7.10
N TYR A 61 -9.54 -9.78 6.42
CA TYR A 61 -10.15 -9.16 5.24
C TYR A 61 -10.03 -10.01 3.98
N GLY A 62 -9.19 -11.06 3.99
CA GLY A 62 -9.13 -12.01 2.87
C GLY A 62 -8.57 -11.43 1.58
N PHE A 63 -7.64 -10.47 1.65
CA PHE A 63 -7.01 -9.87 0.47
C PHE A 63 -6.44 -10.92 -0.48
N GLU A 64 -6.75 -10.82 -1.76
CA GLU A 64 -6.23 -11.73 -2.79
C GLU A 64 -4.83 -11.33 -3.25
N VAL A 65 -4.54 -10.02 -3.17
CA VAL A 65 -3.30 -9.39 -3.61
C VAL A 65 -2.70 -8.55 -2.47
N ALA A 66 -1.39 -8.70 -2.23
CA ALA A 66 -0.61 -7.84 -1.35
C ALA A 66 0.52 -7.17 -2.14
N LEU A 67 0.60 -5.84 -2.06
CA LEU A 67 1.64 -5.02 -2.71
C LEU A 67 2.57 -4.42 -1.66
N ASP A 68 3.80 -4.94 -1.55
CA ASP A 68 4.82 -4.33 -0.69
C ASP A 68 5.65 -3.30 -1.46
N THR A 69 5.29 -2.03 -1.26
CA THR A 69 5.96 -0.87 -1.89
C THR A 69 7.27 -0.47 -1.23
N ASN A 70 7.60 -1.02 -0.06
CA ASN A 70 8.80 -0.70 0.71
C ASN A 70 9.85 -1.81 0.58
N GLY A 71 9.45 -3.08 0.59
CA GLY A 71 10.37 -4.22 0.46
C GLY A 71 11.36 -4.34 1.63
N THR A 72 10.96 -3.90 2.82
CA THR A 72 11.73 -4.07 4.05
C THR A 72 11.36 -5.38 4.73
N PRO A 73 12.19 -5.95 5.62
CA PRO A 73 11.82 -7.16 6.37
C PRO A 73 10.50 -7.02 7.12
N GLY A 74 10.23 -5.85 7.71
CA GLY A 74 8.98 -5.61 8.45
C GLY A 74 7.74 -5.60 7.54
N THR A 75 7.83 -4.98 6.37
CA THR A 75 6.73 -4.93 5.40
C THR A 75 6.53 -6.26 4.66
N GLU A 76 7.62 -7.00 4.44
CA GLU A 76 7.61 -8.34 3.85
C GLU A 76 6.79 -9.31 4.71
N LEU A 77 6.89 -9.22 6.04
CA LEU A 77 6.08 -10.03 6.96
C LEU A 77 4.59 -9.72 6.83
N PHE A 78 4.20 -8.45 6.67
CA PHE A 78 2.79 -8.10 6.46
C PHE A 78 2.27 -8.71 5.15
N ALA A 79 3.05 -8.63 4.07
CA ALA A 79 2.68 -9.27 2.81
C ALA A 79 2.54 -10.80 2.98
N LEU A 80 3.51 -11.45 3.61
CA LEU A 80 3.49 -12.91 3.85
C LEU A 80 2.28 -13.34 4.70
N PHE A 81 2.03 -12.66 5.83
CA PHE A 81 0.98 -13.04 6.78
C PHE A 81 -0.41 -12.56 6.41
N SER A 82 -0.55 -11.68 5.40
CA SER A 82 -1.85 -11.27 4.84
C SER A 82 -2.71 -12.45 4.40
N GLY A 83 -2.08 -13.57 3.98
CA GLY A 83 -2.76 -14.71 3.38
C GLY A 83 -3.04 -14.57 1.89
N ALA A 84 -2.68 -13.43 1.28
CA ALA A 84 -2.83 -13.20 -0.15
C ALA A 84 -2.05 -14.23 -0.96
N LYS A 85 -2.69 -14.81 -1.99
CA LYS A 85 -2.04 -15.74 -2.91
C LYS A 85 -1.05 -15.00 -3.78
N THR A 86 -1.42 -13.80 -4.26
CA THR A 86 -0.55 -12.93 -5.02
C THR A 86 0.13 -11.93 -4.09
N ARG A 87 1.45 -12.03 -3.97
CA ARG A 87 2.28 -11.12 -3.18
C ARG A 87 3.36 -10.56 -4.07
N ALA A 88 3.30 -9.26 -4.36
CA ALA A 88 4.24 -8.55 -5.20
C ALA A 88 5.07 -7.58 -4.36
N GLY A 89 6.40 -7.64 -4.51
CA GLY A 89 7.30 -6.79 -3.75
C GLY A 89 8.66 -6.66 -4.42
N PHE A 90 9.41 -5.65 -3.99
CA PHE A 90 10.75 -5.40 -4.52
C PHE A 90 11.77 -6.41 -3.98
N ARG A 91 12.59 -6.97 -4.87
CA ARG A 91 13.70 -7.87 -4.50
C ARG A 91 14.75 -7.10 -3.70
N SER A 92 15.15 -7.66 -2.56
CA SER A 92 16.20 -7.09 -1.69
C SER A 92 17.22 -8.16 -1.29
N GLY A 93 18.36 -8.18 -1.99
CA GLY A 93 19.47 -9.10 -1.71
C GLY A 93 19.05 -10.58 -1.68
N ARG A 94 19.35 -11.26 -0.57
CA ARG A 94 19.05 -12.69 -0.32
C ARG A 94 17.62 -12.96 0.20
N ARG A 95 16.81 -11.91 0.40
CA ARG A 95 15.42 -11.97 0.89
C ARG A 95 14.46 -11.67 -0.27
N SER A 96 13.15 -11.93 -0.14
CA SER A 96 12.08 -11.92 -1.17
C SER A 96 11.47 -13.27 -1.55
N PHE A 97 11.91 -14.39 -0.97
CA PHE A 97 11.32 -15.69 -1.29
C PHE A 97 9.84 -15.77 -0.91
N THR A 98 9.42 -14.93 0.04
CA THR A 98 8.03 -14.79 0.49
C THR A 98 7.12 -14.20 -0.58
N TYR A 99 7.65 -13.39 -1.51
CA TYR A 99 6.90 -12.85 -2.63
C TYR A 99 6.76 -13.89 -3.73
N THR A 100 5.55 -13.95 -4.29
CA THR A 100 5.26 -14.69 -5.53
C THR A 100 5.75 -13.95 -6.76
N HIS A 101 5.71 -12.61 -6.72
CA HIS A 101 6.15 -11.75 -7.79
C HIS A 101 7.27 -10.87 -7.23
N ARG A 102 8.50 -11.10 -7.70
CA ARG A 102 9.70 -10.40 -7.23
C ARG A 102 10.12 -9.40 -8.29
N ILE A 103 9.97 -8.11 -7.99
CA ILE A 103 10.26 -7.05 -8.93
C ILE A 103 11.65 -6.49 -8.64
N ALA A 104 12.50 -6.35 -9.66
CA ALA A 104 13.75 -5.62 -9.49
C ALA A 104 13.45 -4.16 -9.18
N ARG A 105 14.01 -3.62 -8.09
CA ARG A 105 13.87 -2.20 -7.77
C ARG A 105 14.67 -1.40 -8.80
N GLY A 106 13.97 -0.78 -9.74
CA GLY A 106 14.58 0.16 -10.69
C GLY A 106 14.98 1.47 -10.01
N GLY A 107 15.87 2.22 -10.66
CA GLY A 107 16.07 3.64 -10.38
C GLY A 107 14.99 4.50 -11.06
N GLY A 108 14.95 5.79 -10.70
CA GLY A 108 14.04 6.77 -11.32
C GLY A 108 12.90 7.24 -10.42
N TYR A 109 11.87 7.82 -11.04
CA TYR A 109 10.74 8.42 -10.33
C TYR A 109 10.00 7.40 -9.46
N VAL A 110 9.80 7.73 -8.19
CA VAL A 110 9.28 6.80 -7.17
C VAL A 110 7.92 6.22 -7.54
N VAL A 111 7.06 6.98 -8.22
CA VAL A 111 5.75 6.49 -8.67
C VAL A 111 5.91 5.42 -9.74
N GLU A 112 6.80 5.60 -10.72
CA GLU A 112 7.04 4.61 -11.77
C GLU A 112 7.66 3.32 -11.24
N VAL A 113 8.54 3.44 -10.25
CA VAL A 113 9.04 2.27 -9.51
C VAL A 113 7.87 1.54 -8.87
N LYS A 114 6.93 2.23 -8.22
CA LYS A 114 5.77 1.60 -7.57
C LYS A 114 4.75 1.02 -8.55
N LYS A 115 4.52 1.66 -9.70
CA LYS A 115 3.69 1.13 -10.79
C LYS A 115 4.22 -0.18 -11.35
N SER A 116 5.51 -0.49 -11.20
CA SER A 116 6.05 -1.79 -11.58
C SER A 116 5.43 -2.96 -10.78
N LEU A 117 4.98 -2.72 -9.54
CA LEU A 117 4.24 -3.72 -8.76
C LEU A 117 2.85 -3.97 -9.34
N LEU A 118 2.17 -2.91 -9.78
CA LEU A 118 0.87 -3.02 -10.46
C LEU A 118 1.00 -3.76 -11.81
N ARG A 119 2.05 -3.44 -12.58
CA ARG A 119 2.35 -4.15 -13.84
C ARG A 119 2.59 -5.64 -13.61
N ALA A 120 3.23 -6.01 -12.50
CA ALA A 120 3.49 -7.39 -12.14
C ALA A 120 2.22 -8.21 -11.84
N ILE A 121 1.10 -7.54 -11.54
CA ILE A 121 -0.21 -8.18 -11.33
C ILE A 121 -1.19 -7.93 -12.48
N GLY A 122 -0.71 -7.42 -13.63
CA GLY A 122 -1.52 -7.21 -14.83
C GLY A 122 -2.17 -5.82 -14.95
N ILE A 123 -2.00 -4.93 -13.98
CA ILE A 123 -2.57 -3.58 -14.02
C ILE A 123 -1.59 -2.61 -14.70
N LYS A 124 -2.04 -1.95 -15.76
CA LYS A 124 -1.30 -0.89 -16.47
C LYS A 124 -2.08 0.41 -16.36
N SER A 125 -1.39 1.52 -16.11
CA SER A 125 -2.01 2.85 -16.14
C SER A 125 -0.99 3.90 -16.59
N SER A 126 -1.48 4.90 -17.33
CA SER A 126 -0.75 6.11 -17.70
C SER A 126 -0.76 7.16 -16.59
N TRP A 127 -1.54 6.98 -15.52
CA TRP A 127 -1.63 7.93 -14.41
C TRP A 127 -0.32 8.03 -13.62
N ASP A 128 0.12 9.25 -13.36
CA ASP A 128 1.38 9.56 -12.68
C ASP A 128 1.27 10.68 -11.64
N ARG A 129 0.10 11.30 -11.50
CA ARG A 129 -0.10 12.48 -10.63
C ARG A 129 -0.36 12.07 -9.18
N PRO A 130 0.34 12.67 -8.20
CA PRO A 130 -0.03 12.51 -6.80
C PRO A 130 -1.35 13.23 -6.50
N GLU A 131 -2.23 12.58 -5.75
CA GLU A 131 -3.46 13.18 -5.24
C GLU A 131 -3.35 13.44 -3.74
N ILE A 132 -3.91 14.56 -3.30
CA ILE A 132 -4.09 14.93 -1.90
C ILE A 132 -5.56 15.24 -1.71
N PHE A 133 -6.17 14.57 -0.74
CA PHE A 133 -7.57 14.79 -0.37
C PHE A 133 -7.56 15.43 1.01
N LEU A 134 -7.94 16.71 1.05
CA LEU A 134 -8.06 17.50 2.28
C LEU A 134 -9.42 17.27 2.92
N ASP A 135 -9.50 17.35 4.24
CA ASP A 135 -10.78 17.33 4.94
C ASP A 135 -11.56 18.65 4.73
N ALA A 136 -12.83 18.69 5.17
CA ALA A 136 -13.68 19.87 5.01
C ALA A 136 -13.18 21.09 5.82
N GLY A 137 -12.49 20.89 6.95
CA GLY A 137 -11.94 21.96 7.79
C GLY A 137 -10.58 22.50 7.31
N GLU A 138 -9.83 21.71 6.55
CA GLU A 138 -8.59 22.14 5.91
C GLU A 138 -8.85 23.03 4.68
N LYS A 139 -9.99 22.83 4.00
CA LYS A 139 -10.43 23.69 2.88
C LYS A 139 -10.73 25.13 3.32
N GLU A 140 -11.21 25.34 4.54
CA GLU A 140 -11.46 26.68 5.10
C GLU A 140 -10.17 27.46 5.39
N ARG A 141 -9.07 26.76 5.74
CA ARG A 141 -7.77 27.40 6.05
C ARG A 141 -6.92 27.71 4.82
N ALA A 142 -7.23 27.11 3.68
CA ALA A 142 -6.53 27.37 2.42
C ALA A 142 -7.13 28.57 1.65
N ASN A 143 -8.32 29.05 2.06
CA ASN A 143 -9.06 30.14 1.41
C ASN A 143 -9.23 31.38 2.32
N GLY A 144 -8.55 31.44 3.46
CA GLY A 144 -8.51 32.61 4.36
C GLY A 144 -7.10 33.14 4.50
#